data_AF-A0A3D1P635-F1
#
_entry.id   AF-A0A3D1P635-F1
#
_cell.length_a   1.000
_cell.length_b   1.000
_cell.length_c   1.000
_cell.angle_alpha   90.00
_cell.angle_beta   90.00
_cell.angle_gamma   90.00
#
_symmetry.space_group_name_H-M   'P 1'
#
loop_
_entity.id
_entity.type
_entity.pdbx_description
1 polymer ?
#
loop_
_entity_poly.entity_id
_entity_poly.type
_entity_poly.pdbx_seq_one_letter_code
_entity_poly.pdbx_strand_id
1 'polypeptide(L)'
;MLLPHGAIVAIADGENFELYRNTGNEAEPELAAQPVPKLDSSNHSGGSHRSSPGNHADSIVGEDAHAAAVATWLNGQVLSHKIKDLVVVAPPRTLGELRKHYHKMTGRAVIKELHKDLIGKQPSDILIALREKH
;
A
#
# COMPACT_ATOMS: atom_id res chain seq x y z
N MET A 1 -8.80 4.98 16.47
CA MET A 1 -9.80 4.80 15.38
C MET A 1 -10.35 3.39 15.50
N LEU A 2 -11.64 3.21 15.22
CA LEU A 2 -12.23 1.88 15.03
C LEU A 2 -11.95 1.46 13.58
N LEU A 3 -11.40 0.27 13.37
CA LEU A 3 -11.12 -0.25 12.03
C LEU A 3 -12.31 -1.13 11.62
N PRO A 4 -13.08 -0.78 10.58
CA PRO A 4 -14.25 -1.57 10.19
C PRO A 4 -13.89 -3.04 9.96
N HIS A 5 -14.81 -3.94 10.29
CA HIS A 5 -14.65 -5.35 9.96
C HIS A 5 -14.53 -5.52 8.44
N GLY A 6 -13.52 -6.27 8.01
CA GLY A 6 -13.24 -6.50 6.60
C GLY A 6 -12.47 -5.36 5.90
N ALA A 7 -12.12 -4.28 6.60
CA ALA A 7 -11.26 -3.22 6.07
C ALA A 7 -9.89 -3.78 5.65
N ILE A 8 -9.35 -3.26 4.55
CA ILE A 8 -8.02 -3.63 4.07
C ILE A 8 -7.01 -2.60 4.54
N VAL A 9 -5.90 -3.07 5.10
CA VAL A 9 -4.72 -2.28 5.39
C VAL A 9 -3.67 -2.63 4.35
N ALA A 10 -3.38 -1.67 3.47
CA ALA A 10 -2.34 -1.73 2.47
C ALA A 10 -1.10 -1.02 3.00
N ILE A 11 -0.01 -1.76 3.15
CA ILE A 11 1.28 -1.22 3.56
C ILE A 11 2.20 -1.30 2.35
N ALA A 12 2.76 -0.18 1.93
CA ALA A 12 3.63 -0.11 0.76
C ALA A 12 4.85 0.76 1.04
N ASP A 13 5.99 0.38 0.49
CA ASP A 13 7.17 1.23 0.37
C ASP A 13 7.61 1.33 -1.10
N GLY A 14 8.85 1.73 -1.36
CA GLY A 14 9.39 1.80 -2.72
C GLY A 14 9.52 0.46 -3.44
N GLU A 15 9.57 -0.68 -2.73
CA GLU A 15 9.92 -1.99 -3.30
C GLU A 15 9.02 -3.14 -2.81
N ASN A 16 8.34 -2.95 -1.68
CA ASN A 16 7.59 -3.94 -0.94
C ASN A 16 6.13 -3.52 -0.81
N PHE A 17 5.25 -4.52 -0.85
CA PHE A 17 3.82 -4.34 -0.67
C PHE A 17 3.28 -5.46 0.20
N GLU A 18 2.55 -5.10 1.23
CA GLU A 18 1.90 -6.01 2.18
C GLU A 18 0.43 -5.65 2.31
N LEU A 19 -0.39 -6.69 2.50
CA LEU A 19 -1.83 -6.55 2.63
C LEU A 19 -2.29 -7.28 3.88
N TYR A 20 -3.12 -6.60 4.64
CA TYR A 20 -3.82 -7.18 5.78
C TYR A 20 -5.31 -6.91 5.66
N ARG A 21 -6.11 -7.85 6.11
CA ARG A 21 -7.55 -7.70 6.23
C ARG A 21 -7.93 -7.75 7.70
N ASN A 22 -8.75 -6.80 8.13
CA ASN A 22 -9.36 -6.87 9.45
C ASN A 22 -10.38 -8.03 9.48
N THR A 23 -10.04 -9.13 10.14
CA THR A 23 -10.96 -10.25 10.40
C THR A 23 -11.63 -10.13 11.77
N GLY A 24 -11.07 -9.29 12.64
CA GLY A 24 -11.64 -8.96 13.95
C GLY A 24 -12.81 -7.99 13.86
N ASN A 25 -13.28 -7.50 15.00
CA ASN A 25 -14.37 -6.54 15.08
C ASN A 25 -13.85 -5.10 15.16
N GLU A 26 -14.73 -4.10 15.20
CA GLU A 26 -14.32 -2.68 15.17
C GLU A 26 -13.54 -2.24 16.42
N ALA A 27 -13.86 -2.82 17.59
CA ALA A 27 -13.23 -2.51 18.87
C ALA A 27 -11.90 -3.28 19.05
N GLU A 28 -11.88 -4.52 18.61
CA GLU A 28 -10.76 -5.47 18.67
C GLU A 28 -10.44 -5.96 17.25
N PRO A 29 -9.80 -5.11 16.44
CA PRO A 29 -9.38 -5.50 15.10
C PRO A 29 -8.27 -6.56 15.16
N GLU A 30 -8.34 -7.49 14.23
CA GLU A 30 -7.35 -8.56 14.06
C GLU A 30 -6.90 -8.54 12.60
N LEU A 31 -5.61 -8.35 12.36
CA LEU A 31 -5.06 -8.24 11.01
C LEU A 31 -4.59 -9.61 10.52
N ALA A 32 -5.36 -10.20 9.62
CA ALA A 32 -4.94 -11.38 8.88
C ALA A 32 -4.16 -10.97 7.64
N ALA A 33 -2.93 -11.46 7.49
CA ALA A 33 -2.14 -11.26 6.28
C ALA A 33 -2.90 -11.81 5.06
N GLN A 34 -2.82 -11.11 3.94
CA GLN A 34 -3.43 -11.50 2.68
C GLN A 34 -2.38 -11.74 1.62
N PRO A 35 -2.63 -12.67 0.67
CA PRO A 35 -1.73 -12.89 -0.43
C PRO A 35 -1.64 -11.61 -1.27
N VAL A 36 -0.41 -11.14 -1.45
CA VAL A 36 -0.11 -9.98 -2.27
C VAL A 36 -0.02 -10.46 -3.73
N PRO A 37 -0.69 -9.79 -4.68
CA PRO A 37 -0.50 -10.08 -6.09
C PRO A 37 0.97 -9.88 -6.48
N LYS A 38 1.45 -10.60 -7.50
CA LYS A 38 2.69 -10.19 -8.16
C LYS A 38 2.42 -8.86 -8.88
N LEU A 39 2.93 -7.78 -8.31
CA LEU A 39 2.89 -6.47 -8.95
C LEU A 39 3.97 -6.46 -10.03
N ASP A 40 3.53 -6.31 -11.26
CA ASP A 40 4.43 -6.18 -12.38
C ASP A 40 4.87 -4.71 -12.50
N SER A 41 5.99 -4.37 -11.86
CA SER A 41 6.63 -3.06 -11.99
C SER A 41 7.44 -2.93 -13.29
N SER A 42 7.45 -3.94 -14.17
CA SER A 42 8.39 -4.03 -15.29
C SER A 42 8.03 -3.24 -16.56
N ASN A 43 6.96 -2.44 -16.55
CA ASN A 43 6.51 -1.70 -17.75
C ASN A 43 7.35 -0.46 -18.13
N HIS A 44 8.58 -0.31 -17.62
CA HIS A 44 9.60 0.58 -18.19
C HIS A 44 10.93 -0.15 -18.47
N SER A 45 10.89 -1.41 -18.90
CA SER A 45 12.05 -2.11 -19.47
C SER A 45 12.07 -1.99 -21.01
N GLY A 46 12.12 -0.75 -21.48
CA GLY A 46 12.63 -0.45 -22.82
C GLY A 46 14.16 -0.55 -22.82
N GLY A 47 14.69 -1.77 -22.86
CA GLY A 47 16.12 -2.01 -23.10
C GLY A 47 16.82 -2.75 -21.96
N SER A 48 17.25 -3.97 -22.29
CA SER A 48 18.28 -4.71 -21.59
C SER A 48 19.48 -3.79 -21.27
N HIS A 49 19.61 -3.35 -20.01
CA HIS A 49 20.84 -2.76 -19.52
C HIS A 49 21.18 -3.31 -18.14
N ARG A 50 22.43 -3.73 -18.05
CA ARG A 50 23.09 -4.34 -16.92
C ARG A 50 22.99 -3.41 -15.73
N SER A 51 22.46 -3.91 -14.61
CA SER A 51 22.43 -3.21 -13.33
C SER A 51 23.85 -2.84 -12.92
N SER A 52 24.24 -1.58 -13.11
CA SER A 52 25.48 -1.04 -12.55
C SER A 52 25.18 -0.58 -11.12
N PRO A 53 25.91 -1.08 -10.10
CA PRO A 53 25.73 -0.64 -8.72
C PRO A 53 26.26 0.80 -8.59
N GLY A 54 25.39 1.81 -8.67
CA GLY A 54 25.79 3.21 -8.48
C GLY A 54 24.84 4.30 -8.98
N ASN A 55 23.78 3.99 -9.73
CA ASN A 55 22.85 5.01 -10.22
C ASN A 55 21.64 5.20 -9.29
N HIS A 56 21.66 6.26 -8.48
CA HIS A 56 20.49 6.66 -7.67
C HIS A 56 19.24 6.96 -8.51
N ALA A 57 19.41 7.40 -9.76
CA ALA A 57 18.29 7.72 -10.65
C ALA A 57 17.45 6.49 -11.04
N ASP A 58 18.08 5.34 -11.27
CA ASP A 58 17.39 4.12 -11.70
C ASP A 58 16.58 3.50 -10.55
N SER A 59 17.09 3.58 -9.31
CA SER A 59 16.37 3.16 -8.09
C SER A 59 15.09 3.98 -7.89
N ILE A 60 15.16 5.30 -8.08
CA ILE A 60 14.02 6.22 -7.97
C ILE A 60 12.92 5.88 -8.97
N VAL A 61 13.28 5.54 -10.22
CA VAL A 61 12.30 5.16 -11.25
C VAL A 61 11.62 3.83 -10.90
N GLY A 62 12.37 2.87 -10.35
CA GLY A 62 11.81 1.61 -9.85
C GLY A 62 10.81 1.81 -8.71
N GLU A 63 11.15 2.68 -7.75
CA GLU A 63 10.29 3.02 -6.61
C GLU A 63 8.96 3.65 -7.04
N ASP A 64 9.02 4.61 -7.96
CA ASP A 64 7.83 5.30 -8.45
C ASP A 64 6.95 4.34 -9.29
N ALA A 65 7.57 3.44 -10.08
CA ALA A 65 6.85 2.41 -10.85
C ALA A 65 6.15 1.39 -9.94
N HIS A 66 6.79 1.00 -8.84
CA HIS A 66 6.18 0.12 -7.84
C HIS A 66 4.95 0.77 -7.20
N ALA A 67 5.06 2.03 -6.75
CA ALA A 67 3.92 2.77 -6.19
C ALA A 67 2.76 2.88 -7.20
N ALA A 68 3.04 3.16 -8.48
CA ALA A 68 2.01 3.18 -9.52
C ALA A 68 1.33 1.82 -9.72
N ALA A 69 2.08 0.72 -9.66
CA ALA A 69 1.53 -0.63 -9.75
C ALA A 69 0.64 -0.98 -8.55
N VAL A 70 1.07 -0.64 -7.33
CA VAL A 70 0.26 -0.79 -6.10
C VAL A 70 -1.06 -0.03 -6.23
N ALA A 71 -1.00 1.25 -6.62
CA ALA A 71 -2.20 2.08 -6.78
C ALA A 71 -3.15 1.49 -7.85
N THR A 72 -2.61 1.03 -8.97
CA THR A 72 -3.39 0.39 -10.05
C THR A 72 -4.11 -0.86 -9.56
N TRP A 73 -3.43 -1.70 -8.78
CA TRP A 73 -4.05 -2.88 -8.19
C TRP A 73 -5.16 -2.52 -7.18
N LEU A 74 -4.89 -1.56 -6.28
CA LEU A 74 -5.87 -1.08 -5.30
C LEU A 74 -7.12 -0.51 -6.01
N ASN A 75 -6.92 0.26 -7.07
CA ASN A 75 -8.00 0.77 -7.91
C ASN A 75 -8.87 -0.37 -8.45
N GLY A 76 -8.25 -1.41 -9.00
CA GLY A 76 -8.97 -2.58 -9.51
C GLY A 76 -9.81 -3.28 -8.43
N GLN A 77 -9.28 -3.42 -7.21
CA GLN A 77 -10.01 -4.05 -6.11
C GLN A 77 -11.18 -3.22 -5.60
N VAL A 78 -11.01 -1.89 -5.48
CA VAL A 78 -12.08 -0.98 -5.07
C VAL A 78 -13.17 -0.91 -6.13
N LEU A 79 -12.80 -0.78 -7.41
CA LEU A 79 -13.75 -0.76 -8.53
C LEU A 79 -14.50 -2.08 -8.67
N SER A 80 -13.88 -3.21 -8.30
CA SER A 80 -14.53 -4.52 -8.24
C SER A 80 -15.39 -4.73 -6.98
N HIS A 81 -15.59 -3.69 -6.15
CA HIS A 81 -16.29 -3.75 -4.87
C HIS A 81 -15.74 -4.77 -3.86
N LYS A 82 -14.51 -5.24 -4.05
CA LYS A 82 -13.83 -6.16 -3.12
C LYS A 82 -13.27 -5.44 -1.90
N ILE A 83 -12.88 -4.18 -2.09
CA ILE A 83 -12.42 -3.28 -1.02
C ILE A 83 -13.44 -2.15 -0.89
N LYS A 84 -14.01 -2.03 0.30
CA LYS A 84 -14.92 -0.93 0.67
C LYS A 84 -14.19 0.12 1.49
N ASP A 85 -13.48 -0.35 2.51
CA ASP A 85 -12.70 0.47 3.44
C ASP A 85 -11.23 0.14 3.27
N LEU A 86 -10.43 1.16 2.97
CA LEU A 86 -9.00 1.04 2.72
C LEU A 86 -8.22 1.94 3.66
N VAL A 87 -7.20 1.39 4.30
CA VAL A 87 -6.19 2.12 5.06
C VAL A 87 -4.88 1.96 4.32
N VAL A 88 -4.19 3.08 4.06
CA VAL A 88 -2.91 3.05 3.36
C VAL A 88 -1.81 3.53 4.28
N VAL A 89 -0.74 2.74 4.41
CA VAL A 89 0.43 3.07 5.21
C VAL A 89 1.64 3.04 4.30
N ALA A 90 2.32 4.16 4.16
CA ALA A 90 3.53 4.24 3.36
C ALA A 90 4.38 5.46 3.76
N PRO A 91 5.68 5.49 3.40
CA PRO A 91 6.51 6.69 3.55
C PRO A 91 5.88 7.91 2.83
N PRO A 92 6.13 9.15 3.29
CA PRO A 92 5.54 10.36 2.70
C PRO A 92 5.70 10.46 1.17
N ARG A 93 6.85 10.05 0.65
CA ARG A 93 7.15 10.06 -0.78
C ARG A 93 6.27 9.06 -1.54
N THR A 94 6.22 7.81 -1.10
CA THR A 94 5.40 6.74 -1.68
C THR A 94 3.91 7.08 -1.62
N LEU A 95 3.42 7.64 -0.51
CA LEU A 95 2.04 8.15 -0.42
C LEU A 95 1.76 9.23 -1.47
N GLY A 96 2.72 10.15 -1.65
CA GLY A 96 2.62 11.19 -2.68
C GLY A 96 2.44 10.59 -4.07
N GLU A 97 3.20 9.54 -4.39
CA GLU A 97 3.09 8.86 -5.68
C GLU A 97 1.79 8.07 -5.80
N LEU A 98 1.42 7.27 -4.80
CA LEU A 98 0.16 6.52 -4.76
C LEU A 98 -1.06 7.43 -5.02
N ARG A 99 -1.11 8.60 -4.36
CA ARG A 99 -2.20 9.57 -4.51
C ARG A 99 -2.35 10.11 -5.93
N LYS A 100 -1.26 10.22 -6.71
CA LYS A 100 -1.33 10.65 -8.12
C LYS A 100 -2.06 9.63 -9.00
N HIS A 101 -1.95 8.35 -8.66
CA HIS A 101 -2.50 7.23 -9.43
C HIS A 101 -3.84 6.71 -8.87
N TYR A 102 -4.33 7.25 -7.76
CA TYR A 102 -5.62 6.84 -7.23
C TYR A 102 -6.78 7.22 -8.15
N HIS A 103 -7.62 6.23 -8.41
CA HIS A 103 -8.92 6.49 -9.00
C HIS A 103 -9.81 7.24 -8.01
N LYS A 104 -10.77 8.04 -8.50
CA LYS A 104 -11.71 8.82 -7.68
C LYS A 104 -12.46 7.97 -6.65
N MET A 105 -12.78 6.72 -7.00
CA MET A 105 -13.44 5.77 -6.09
C MET A 105 -12.49 5.25 -5.02
N THR A 106 -11.23 4.97 -5.37
CA THR A 106 -10.19 4.54 -4.43
C THR A 106 -9.93 5.61 -3.39
N GLY A 107 -9.74 6.86 -3.81
CA GLY A 107 -9.57 7.97 -2.86
C GLY A 107 -10.75 8.18 -1.92
N ARG A 108 -11.97 7.75 -2.30
CA ARG A 108 -13.15 7.75 -1.41
C ARG A 108 -13.21 6.55 -0.48
N ALA A 109 -12.69 5.41 -0.91
CA ALA A 109 -12.58 4.19 -0.09
C ALA A 109 -11.46 4.30 0.95
N VAL A 110 -10.46 5.17 0.72
CA VAL A 110 -9.40 5.44 1.69
C VAL A 110 -9.97 6.18 2.90
N ILE A 111 -10.10 5.47 4.02
CA ILE A 111 -10.61 6.00 5.28
C ILE A 111 -9.50 6.60 6.14
N LYS A 112 -8.25 6.18 5.94
CA LYS A 112 -7.08 6.71 6.66
C LYS A 112 -5.79 6.48 5.86
N GLU A 113 -4.89 7.45 5.94
CA GLU A 113 -3.52 7.34 5.43
C GLU A 113 -2.52 7.60 6.56
N LEU A 114 -1.48 6.78 6.68
CA LEU A 114 -0.38 6.99 7.63
C LEU A 114 0.94 7.14 6.87
N HIS A 115 1.64 8.22 7.15
CA HIS A 115 2.97 8.51 6.62
C HIS A 115 4.07 7.78 7.41
N LYS A 116 3.93 6.47 7.60
CA LYS A 116 4.88 5.62 8.33
C LYS A 116 5.34 4.48 7.43
N ASP A 117 6.56 4.01 7.67
CA ASP A 117 7.04 2.75 7.13
C ASP A 117 6.81 1.64 8.15
N LEU A 118 5.95 0.68 7.79
CA LEU A 118 5.59 -0.46 8.64
C LEU A 118 5.78 -1.80 7.92
N ILE A 119 6.57 -1.84 6.84
CA ILE A 119 6.89 -3.09 6.13
C ILE A 119 7.61 -4.06 7.08
N GLY A 120 7.20 -5.33 7.07
CA GLY A 120 7.75 -6.38 7.93
C GLY A 120 7.45 -6.22 9.43
N LYS A 121 6.57 -5.28 9.82
CA LYS A 121 6.16 -5.11 11.22
C LYS A 121 5.12 -6.14 11.62
N GLN A 122 5.04 -6.42 12.91
CA GLN A 122 4.02 -7.33 13.40
C GLN A 122 2.63 -6.69 13.27
N PRO A 123 1.58 -7.49 13.02
CA PRO A 123 0.18 -7.06 13.05
C PRO A 123 -0.18 -6.20 14.26
N SER A 124 0.35 -6.54 15.45
CA SER A 124 0.15 -5.77 16.69
C SER A 124 0.71 -4.35 16.60
N ASP A 125 1.92 -4.19 16.05
CA ASP A 125 2.58 -2.89 15.91
C ASP A 125 1.86 -2.03 14.89
N ILE A 126 1.37 -2.64 13.81
CA ILE A 126 0.54 -1.96 12.79
C ILE A 126 -0.74 -1.44 13.45
N LEU A 127 -1.43 -2.26 14.24
CA LEU A 127 -2.64 -1.84 14.96
C LEU A 127 -2.38 -0.71 15.95
N ILE A 128 -1.27 -0.74 16.67
CA ILE A 128 -0.86 0.33 17.58
C ILE A 128 -0.67 1.63 16.78
N ALA A 129 0.10 1.58 15.69
CA ALA A 129 0.32 2.74 14.83
C ALA A 129 -0.99 3.31 14.25
N LEU A 130 -1.94 2.44 13.87
CA LEU A 130 -3.26 2.87 13.40
C LEU A 130 -4.12 3.54 14.48
N ARG A 131 -3.92 3.16 15.76
CA ARG A 131 -4.63 3.73 16.91
C ARG A 131 -4.03 5.05 17.39
N GLU A 132 -2.75 5.30 17.15
CA GLU A 132 -2.12 6.58 17.43
C GLU A 132 -2.85 7.72 16.68
N LYS A 133 -3.29 8.71 17.46
CA LYS A 133 -3.80 9.98 16.93
C LYS A 133 -2.59 10.87 16.67
N HIS A 134 -2.29 11.12 15.40
CA HIS A 134 -1.46 12.24 14.99
C HIS A 134 -2.37 13.39 14.57
#